data_AF-A0A835W9R5-F1
#
_entry.id   AF-A0A835W9R5-F1
#
_cell.length_a   1.000
_cell.length_b   1.000
_cell.length_c   1.000
_cell.angle_alpha   90.00
_cell.angle_beta   90.00
_cell.angle_gamma   90.00
#
_symmetry.space_group_name_H-M   'P 1'
#
loop_
_entity.id
_entity.type
_entity.pdbx_description
1 polymer ?
#
loop_
_entity_poly.entity_id
_entity_poly.type
_entity_poly.pdbx_seq_one_letter_code
_entity_poly.pdbx_strand_id
1 'polypeptide(L)'
;MEDGVVSRQTTNNPDSPAETPTKRRASFAKSMRRALGNGAAVVKGKLVPKASLSSTITHMDTAVSLPQQLLMVLLVASFILYPALVSASLSFFACRVLDTGVDPYPETQQAAWAHGYWLPDMNQACYSGLHSALYLPVGIVCAIVFCALPPIVVFSILFAKRKKLHERQTQILYGFLYRRYRTKYYFWESVGQLQMLILVAIDVFGRALPEYQQALLLICGLSVIGMLNMACMPVIARVLTVMEFLSLGVLSLTITMGLFFVKTTGETLGISAGAETAVGIIILLINVQMRLLL
;
A
#
# COMPACT_ATOMS: atom_id res chain seq x y z
N MET A 1 26.70 -56.83 24.93
CA MET A 1 25.44 -57.08 25.65
C MET A 1 24.33 -56.75 24.69
N GLU A 2 24.00 -57.76 23.90
CA GLU A 2 22.86 -57.82 22.98
C GLU A 2 21.56 -57.95 23.75
N ASP A 3 20.46 -57.60 23.08
CA ASP A 3 19.03 -57.92 23.30
C ASP A 3 18.23 -56.64 22.95
N GLY A 4 17.26 -56.59 22.05
CA GLY A 4 16.54 -57.60 21.30
C GLY A 4 15.27 -56.90 20.78
N VAL A 5 15.05 -56.97 19.48
CA VAL A 5 13.86 -56.46 18.77
C VAL A 5 12.61 -57.24 19.21
N VAL A 6 11.53 -56.55 19.59
CA VAL A 6 10.18 -57.15 19.61
C VAL A 6 9.15 -56.18 19.03
N SER A 7 8.78 -56.46 17.77
CA SER A 7 7.56 -56.01 17.11
C SER A 7 6.32 -56.60 17.81
N ARG A 8 5.24 -55.84 17.96
CA ARG A 8 3.90 -56.39 18.22
C ARG A 8 2.88 -55.85 17.22
N GLN A 9 2.47 -56.77 16.35
CA GLN A 9 1.36 -56.65 15.41
C GLN A 9 0.02 -56.48 16.12
N THR A 10 -0.79 -55.63 15.50
CA THR A 10 -2.24 -55.72 15.31
C THR A 10 -2.96 -56.94 15.89
N THR A 11 -3.83 -56.71 16.87
CA THR A 11 -5.01 -57.55 17.09
C THR A 11 -6.24 -56.78 16.60
N ASN A 12 -6.67 -57.08 15.38
CA ASN A 12 -8.04 -56.88 14.94
C ASN A 12 -8.93 -57.80 15.79
N ASN A 13 -9.83 -57.22 16.59
CA ASN A 13 -10.99 -57.95 17.11
C ASN A 13 -12.26 -57.24 16.63
N PRO A 14 -13.13 -57.93 15.86
CA PRO A 14 -14.29 -57.33 15.22
C PRO A 14 -15.51 -57.47 16.14
N ASP A 15 -15.68 -56.57 17.09
CA ASP A 15 -16.95 -56.42 17.82
C ASP A 15 -17.02 -55.00 18.39
N SER A 16 -17.37 -54.05 17.54
CA SER A 16 -17.73 -52.69 17.95
C SER A 16 -19.13 -52.40 17.41
N PRO A 17 -20.16 -52.25 18.26
CA PRO A 17 -21.50 -51.96 17.79
C PRO A 17 -21.49 -50.61 17.07
N ALA A 18 -21.92 -50.63 15.80
CA ALA A 18 -22.05 -49.46 14.95
C ALA A 18 -22.88 -48.37 15.65
N GLU A 19 -22.22 -47.31 16.10
CA GLU A 19 -22.90 -46.15 16.67
C GLU A 19 -23.81 -45.50 15.62
N THR A 20 -25.12 -45.50 15.89
CA THR A 20 -26.12 -44.89 15.03
C THR A 20 -25.88 -43.38 14.86
N PRO A 21 -26.14 -42.82 13.66
CA PRO A 21 -25.77 -41.43 13.29
C PRO A 21 -26.40 -40.35 14.21
N THR A 22 -27.45 -40.69 14.95
CA THR A 22 -28.11 -39.85 15.95
C THR A 22 -27.25 -39.59 17.19
N LYS A 23 -26.50 -40.58 17.70
CA LYS A 23 -25.62 -40.41 18.87
C LYS A 23 -24.42 -39.53 18.56
N ARG A 24 -23.86 -39.63 17.35
CA ARG A 24 -22.73 -38.82 16.89
C ARG A 24 -23.09 -37.33 16.76
N ARG A 25 -24.32 -37.02 16.32
CA ARG A 25 -24.87 -35.64 16.28
C ARG A 25 -25.08 -35.06 17.68
N ALA A 26 -25.56 -35.85 18.64
CA ALA A 26 -25.79 -35.40 20.01
C ALA A 26 -24.47 -35.10 20.76
N SER A 27 -23.43 -35.91 20.53
CA SER A 27 -22.08 -35.70 21.08
C SER A 27 -21.44 -34.42 20.53
N PHE A 28 -21.57 -34.17 19.23
CA PHE A 28 -21.03 -32.96 18.58
C PHE A 28 -21.75 -31.68 19.05
N ALA A 29 -23.09 -31.70 19.16
CA ALA A 29 -23.87 -30.57 19.68
C ALA A 29 -23.52 -30.21 21.14
N LYS A 30 -23.22 -31.22 21.98
CA LYS A 30 -22.80 -31.02 23.37
C LYS A 30 -21.39 -30.43 23.47
N SER A 31 -20.48 -30.85 22.59
CA SER A 31 -19.11 -30.31 22.51
C SER A 31 -19.12 -28.86 22.01
N MET A 32 -19.97 -28.56 21.01
CA MET A 32 -20.11 -27.21 20.45
C MET A 32 -20.74 -26.22 21.44
N ARG A 33 -21.73 -26.65 22.26
CA ARG A 33 -22.27 -25.81 23.36
C ARG A 33 -21.22 -25.51 24.44
N ARG A 34 -20.32 -26.45 24.75
CA ARG A 34 -19.22 -26.20 25.70
C ARG A 34 -18.17 -25.25 25.12
N ALA A 35 -17.86 -25.35 23.83
CA ALA A 35 -16.97 -24.40 23.15
C ALA A 35 -17.58 -22.98 23.09
N LEU A 36 -18.88 -22.86 22.82
CA LEU A 36 -19.59 -21.58 22.81
C LEU A 36 -19.75 -20.97 24.21
N GLY A 37 -20.01 -21.79 25.23
CA GLY A 37 -20.09 -21.34 26.63
C GLY A 37 -18.76 -20.81 27.17
N ASN A 38 -17.65 -21.46 26.79
CA ASN A 38 -16.31 -20.99 27.16
C ASN A 38 -15.85 -19.78 26.33
N GLY A 39 -16.29 -19.66 25.07
CA GLY A 39 -16.03 -18.48 24.23
C GLY A 39 -16.67 -17.20 24.77
N ALA A 40 -17.90 -17.29 25.29
CA ALA A 40 -18.60 -16.15 25.89
C ALA A 40 -17.94 -15.66 27.20
N ALA A 41 -17.26 -16.55 27.94
CA ALA A 41 -16.50 -16.19 29.14
C ALA A 41 -15.13 -15.56 28.82
N VAL A 42 -14.49 -15.94 27.70
CA VAL A 42 -13.18 -15.39 27.28
C VAL A 42 -13.30 -13.98 26.68
N VAL A 43 -14.45 -13.63 26.07
CA VAL A 43 -14.70 -12.26 25.52
C VAL A 43 -14.92 -11.21 26.63
N LYS A 44 -15.20 -11.62 27.87
CA LYS A 44 -15.22 -10.70 29.03
C LYS A 44 -13.82 -10.40 29.61
N GLY A 45 -12.76 -10.88 28.96
CA GLY A 45 -11.37 -10.57 29.30
C GLY A 45 -10.92 -9.22 28.75
N LYS A 46 -10.85 -8.21 29.64
CA LYS A 46 -10.13 -6.92 29.52
C LYS A 46 -10.76 -5.85 28.62
N LEU A 47 -11.93 -5.33 28.99
CA LEU A 47 -12.16 -3.90 28.79
C LEU A 47 -11.21 -3.16 29.75
N VAL A 48 -10.16 -2.55 29.22
CA VAL A 48 -9.33 -1.60 29.97
C VAL A 48 -10.25 -0.49 30.45
N PRO A 49 -10.37 -0.23 31.77
CA PRO A 49 -11.25 0.82 32.27
C PRO A 49 -10.83 2.17 31.67
N LYS A 50 -11.80 2.95 31.16
CA LYS A 50 -11.57 4.22 30.45
C LYS A 50 -10.68 5.20 31.24
N ALA A 51 -10.75 5.16 32.58
CA ALA A 51 -9.89 5.92 33.50
C ALA A 51 -8.41 5.48 33.48
N SER A 52 -8.13 4.19 33.28
CA SER A 52 -6.77 3.65 33.12
C SER A 52 -6.17 4.02 31.77
N LEU A 53 -6.98 4.08 30.70
CA LEU A 53 -6.51 4.52 29.39
C LEU A 53 -6.19 6.03 29.39
N SER A 54 -7.09 6.85 29.95
CA SER A 54 -6.87 8.30 30.04
C SER A 54 -5.63 8.64 30.86
N SER A 55 -5.46 8.04 32.04
CA SER A 55 -4.25 8.25 32.85
C SER A 55 -2.98 7.77 32.14
N THR A 56 -3.02 6.67 31.40
CA THR A 56 -1.87 6.19 30.61
C THR A 56 -1.50 7.17 29.50
N ILE A 57 -2.48 7.75 28.80
CA ILE A 57 -2.25 8.77 27.76
C ILE A 57 -1.66 10.03 28.40
N THR A 58 -2.24 10.52 29.50
CA THR A 58 -1.71 11.70 30.21
C THR A 58 -0.29 11.48 30.73
N HIS A 59 0.02 10.29 31.23
CA HIS A 59 1.39 9.94 31.66
C HIS A 59 2.39 9.84 30.50
N MET A 60 1.95 9.42 29.31
CA MET A 60 2.80 9.42 28.11
C MET A 60 3.04 10.84 27.59
N ASP A 61 2.04 11.71 27.65
CA ASP A 61 2.18 13.12 27.28
C ASP A 61 3.08 13.89 28.26
N THR A 62 3.05 13.55 29.54
CA THR A 62 3.94 14.20 30.54
C THR A 62 5.40 13.79 30.34
N ALA A 63 5.66 12.65 29.68
CA ALA A 63 7.02 12.14 29.45
C ALA A 63 7.72 12.74 28.22
N VAL A 64 7.01 13.49 27.38
CA VAL A 64 7.53 14.03 26.11
C VAL A 64 7.31 15.54 26.07
N SER A 65 8.33 16.29 25.67
CA SER A 65 8.22 17.75 25.55
C SER A 65 7.29 18.15 24.40
N LEU A 66 6.57 19.27 24.53
CA LEU A 66 5.73 19.85 23.47
C LEU A 66 6.41 19.93 22.08
N PRO A 67 7.66 20.41 21.93
CA PRO A 67 8.31 20.46 20.61
C PRO A 67 8.52 19.07 20.00
N GLN A 68 8.72 18.05 20.83
CA GLN A 68 8.91 16.67 20.38
C GLN A 68 7.59 16.02 19.95
N GLN A 69 6.49 16.30 20.64
CA GLN A 69 5.15 15.88 20.22
C GLN A 69 4.77 16.53 18.89
N LEU A 70 4.99 17.83 18.75
CA LEU A 70 4.73 18.54 17.50
C LEU A 70 5.58 17.96 16.35
N LEU A 71 6.85 17.63 16.60
CA LEU A 71 7.71 16.98 15.62
C LEU A 71 7.17 15.62 15.19
N MET A 72 6.72 14.77 16.12
CA MET A 72 6.11 13.48 15.77
C MET A 72 4.88 13.65 14.89
N VAL A 73 3.95 14.53 15.29
CA VAL A 73 2.71 14.78 14.55
C VAL A 73 3.02 15.32 13.16
N LEU A 74 3.96 16.26 13.05
CA LEU A 74 4.41 16.81 11.77
C LEU A 74 5.05 15.74 10.89
N LEU A 75 5.88 14.86 11.45
CA LEU A 75 6.44 13.73 10.71
C LEU A 75 5.33 12.81 10.20
N VAL A 76 4.43 12.35 11.07
CA VAL A 76 3.32 11.46 10.68
C VAL A 76 2.41 12.12 9.63
N ALA A 77 2.08 13.40 9.81
CA ALA A 77 1.31 14.16 8.82
C ALA A 77 2.03 14.24 7.47
N SER A 78 3.36 14.44 7.48
CA SER A 78 4.16 14.45 6.25
C SER A 78 4.10 13.10 5.52
N PHE A 79 4.12 11.97 6.24
CA PHE A 79 3.97 10.63 5.64
C PHE A 79 2.59 10.43 5.00
N ILE A 80 1.52 10.86 5.67
CA ILE A 80 0.15 10.71 5.18
C ILE A 80 -0.09 11.60 3.95
N LEU A 81 0.42 12.83 3.98
CA LEU A 81 0.24 13.82 2.91
C LEU A 81 1.24 13.65 1.75
N TYR A 82 2.32 12.88 1.95
CA TYR A 82 3.37 12.66 0.97
C TYR A 82 2.87 12.31 -0.44
N PRO A 83 1.93 11.36 -0.64
CA PRO A 83 1.50 10.98 -1.98
C PRO A 83 0.86 12.15 -2.73
N ALA A 84 0.03 12.92 -2.04
CA ALA A 84 -0.67 14.07 -2.59
C ALA A 84 0.31 15.22 -2.91
N LEU A 85 1.23 15.51 -1.99
CA LEU A 85 2.22 16.57 -2.16
C LEU A 85 3.20 16.27 -3.31
N VAL A 86 3.66 15.02 -3.41
CA VAL A 86 4.52 14.57 -4.51
C VAL A 86 3.77 14.65 -5.83
N SER A 87 2.53 14.16 -5.89
CA SER A 87 1.72 14.21 -7.11
C SER A 87 1.49 15.64 -7.58
N ALA A 88 1.11 16.55 -6.67
CA ALA A 88 0.94 17.97 -6.98
C ALA A 88 2.25 18.62 -7.45
N SER A 89 3.38 18.30 -6.80
CA SER A 89 4.69 18.85 -7.16
C SER A 89 5.16 18.38 -8.53
N LEU A 90 4.98 17.10 -8.85
CA LEU A 90 5.35 16.54 -10.14
C LEU A 90 4.40 17.00 -11.26
N SER A 91 3.15 17.34 -10.94
CA SER A 91 2.16 17.82 -11.92
C SER A 91 2.55 19.14 -12.59
N PHE A 92 3.44 19.93 -11.99
CA PHE A 92 4.03 21.11 -12.65
C PHE A 92 4.87 20.76 -13.88
N PHE A 93 5.37 19.53 -13.97
CA PHE A 93 6.19 19.06 -15.09
C PHE A 93 5.44 18.15 -16.06
N ALA A 94 4.15 17.90 -15.80
CA ALA A 94 3.33 17.01 -16.62
C ALA A 94 2.84 17.77 -17.86
N CYS A 95 3.40 17.42 -19.03
CA CYS A 95 3.01 17.99 -20.31
C CYS A 95 2.62 16.90 -21.30
N ARG A 96 1.55 17.12 -22.08
CA ARG A 96 1.05 16.18 -23.09
C ARG A 96 0.94 16.86 -24.44
N VAL A 97 1.43 16.18 -25.47
CA VAL A 97 1.25 16.61 -26.86
C VAL A 97 -0.17 16.25 -27.28
N LEU A 98 -0.91 17.25 -27.78
CA LEU A 98 -2.29 17.07 -28.26
C LEU A 98 -2.28 16.75 -29.75
N ASP A 99 -1.75 17.68 -30.55
CA ASP A 99 -1.67 17.53 -31.99
C ASP A 99 -0.22 17.27 -32.43
N THR A 100 0.00 16.23 -33.22
CA THR A 100 1.33 15.88 -33.74
C THR A 100 1.65 16.56 -35.06
N GLY A 101 0.67 17.21 -35.70
CA GLY A 101 0.84 17.84 -37.01
C GLY A 101 0.78 16.87 -38.19
N VAL A 102 0.54 15.57 -37.95
CA VAL A 102 0.66 14.49 -38.96
C VAL A 102 -0.71 13.86 -39.32
N ASP A 103 -1.80 14.29 -38.70
CA ASP A 103 -3.14 13.73 -38.96
C ASP A 103 -3.77 14.19 -40.29
N PRO A 104 -4.72 13.39 -40.85
CA PRO A 104 -5.38 13.68 -42.13
C PRO A 104 -6.21 14.96 -42.18
N TYR A 105 -6.46 15.58 -41.03
CA TYR A 105 -7.33 16.75 -40.87
C TYR A 105 -6.53 17.91 -40.26
N PRO A 106 -5.81 18.70 -41.08
CA PRO A 106 -4.95 19.78 -40.58
C PRO A 106 -5.75 20.93 -39.95
N GLU A 107 -7.02 21.12 -40.34
CA GLU A 107 -7.86 22.22 -39.83
C GLU A 107 -8.29 22.04 -38.37
N THR A 108 -8.23 20.81 -37.86
CA THR A 108 -8.50 20.49 -36.45
C THR A 108 -7.26 20.57 -35.57
N GLN A 109 -6.07 20.76 -36.15
CA GLN A 109 -4.79 20.79 -35.42
C GLN A 109 -4.42 22.21 -34.98
N GLN A 110 -5.13 22.73 -33.99
CA GLN A 110 -4.91 24.08 -33.47
C GLN A 110 -3.87 24.12 -32.33
N ALA A 111 -3.46 22.96 -31.81
CA ALA A 111 -2.61 22.82 -30.62
C ALA A 111 -1.33 21.99 -30.89
N ALA A 112 -0.53 22.41 -31.88
CA ALA A 112 0.68 21.70 -32.32
C ALA A 112 2.00 22.20 -31.67
N TRP A 113 1.99 22.59 -30.39
CA TRP A 113 3.22 23.03 -29.72
C TRP A 113 4.19 21.86 -29.48
N ALA A 114 5.46 22.03 -29.85
CA ALA A 114 6.46 20.95 -29.85
C ALA A 114 6.67 20.26 -28.49
N HIS A 115 6.49 20.99 -27.38
CA HIS A 115 6.65 20.44 -26.02
C HIS A 115 5.32 20.07 -25.35
N GLY A 116 4.20 20.17 -26.07
CA GLY A 116 2.86 19.89 -25.56
C GLY A 116 2.30 20.97 -24.63
N TYR A 117 1.16 20.67 -24.01
CA TYR A 117 0.43 21.58 -23.12
C TYR A 117 0.46 21.07 -21.69
N TRP A 118 0.38 22.00 -20.73
CA TRP A 118 0.46 21.68 -19.31
C TRP A 118 -0.82 20.98 -18.83
N LEU A 119 -0.69 19.81 -18.19
CA LEU A 119 -1.83 18.95 -17.87
C LEU A 119 -2.91 19.58 -16.96
N PRO A 120 -2.53 20.27 -15.86
CA PRO A 120 -3.47 20.97 -15.00
C PRO A 120 -4.17 22.17 -15.65
N ASP A 121 -3.56 22.81 -16.65
CA ASP A 121 -4.10 23.95 -17.37
C ASP A 121 -3.66 23.91 -18.85
N MET A 122 -4.51 23.32 -19.67
CA MET A 122 -4.25 23.11 -21.10
C MET A 122 -4.25 24.40 -21.93
N ASN A 123 -4.57 25.55 -21.34
CA ASN A 123 -4.44 26.84 -22.02
C ASN A 123 -2.98 27.33 -22.08
N GLN A 124 -2.08 26.71 -21.32
CA GLN A 124 -0.67 27.09 -21.26
C GLN A 124 0.23 26.08 -22.00
N ALA A 125 1.05 26.61 -22.91
CA ALA A 125 2.07 25.83 -23.62
C ALA A 125 3.24 25.44 -22.69
N CYS A 126 3.72 24.20 -22.82
CA CYS A 126 4.80 23.71 -21.98
C CYS A 126 6.13 24.43 -22.27
N TYR A 127 6.88 24.79 -21.22
CA TYR A 127 8.15 25.53 -21.27
C TYR A 127 8.13 26.89 -21.99
N SER A 128 6.95 27.50 -22.18
CA SER A 128 6.81 28.81 -22.83
C SER A 128 6.05 29.80 -21.95
N GLY A 129 6.30 31.10 -22.16
CA GLY A 129 5.60 32.20 -21.50
C GLY A 129 5.59 32.10 -19.98
N LEU A 130 4.39 32.13 -19.40
CA LEU A 130 4.18 32.10 -17.95
C LEU A 130 4.64 30.78 -17.31
N HIS A 131 4.54 29.66 -18.04
CA HIS A 131 4.87 28.34 -17.53
C HIS A 131 6.37 28.21 -17.22
N SER A 132 7.25 28.67 -18.11
CA SER A 132 8.70 28.65 -17.85
C SER A 132 9.16 29.72 -16.86
N ALA A 133 8.54 30.90 -16.86
CA ALA A 133 8.95 32.01 -16.01
C ALA A 133 8.56 31.86 -14.54
N LEU A 134 7.36 31.32 -14.25
CA LEU A 134 6.81 31.26 -12.89
C LEU A 134 6.59 29.83 -12.39
N TYR A 135 5.88 29.02 -13.16
CA TYR A 135 5.43 27.71 -12.68
C TYR A 135 6.55 26.67 -12.63
N LEU A 136 7.48 26.69 -13.60
CA LEU A 136 8.63 25.80 -13.63
C LEU A 136 9.56 25.97 -12.41
N PRO A 137 10.04 27.19 -12.05
CA PRO A 137 10.88 27.35 -10.86
C PRO A 137 10.13 27.02 -9.56
N VAL A 138 8.85 27.36 -9.46
CA VAL A 138 8.01 26.97 -8.31
C VAL A 138 7.88 25.44 -8.23
N GLY A 139 7.65 24.77 -9.35
CA GLY A 139 7.62 23.31 -9.46
C GLY A 139 8.93 22.67 -9.02
N ILE A 140 10.08 23.24 -9.39
CA ILE A 140 11.41 22.74 -8.99
C ILE A 140 11.59 22.85 -7.47
N VAL A 141 11.24 24.00 -6.88
CA VAL A 141 11.30 24.19 -5.43
C VAL A 141 10.37 23.20 -4.72
N CYS A 142 9.12 23.07 -5.18
CA CYS A 142 8.17 22.11 -4.63
C CYS A 142 8.67 20.66 -4.76
N ALA A 143 9.24 20.26 -5.89
CA ALA A 143 9.79 18.92 -6.07
C ALA A 143 10.96 18.65 -5.12
N ILE A 144 11.87 19.60 -4.92
CA ILE A 144 12.97 19.45 -3.96
C ILE A 144 12.42 19.33 -2.52
N VAL A 145 11.49 20.21 -2.14
CA VAL A 145 10.95 20.28 -0.79
C VAL A 145 10.03 19.10 -0.46
N PHE A 146 9.22 18.61 -1.39
CA PHE A 146 8.22 17.58 -1.10
C PHE A 146 8.61 16.19 -1.58
N CYS A 147 9.40 16.04 -2.64
CA CYS A 147 9.83 14.72 -3.12
C CYS A 147 11.14 14.27 -2.47
N ALA A 148 12.14 15.16 -2.35
CA ALA A 148 13.47 14.78 -1.86
C ALA A 148 13.64 14.96 -0.35
N LEU A 149 13.11 16.05 0.23
CA LEU A 149 13.32 16.37 1.64
C LEU A 149 12.76 15.30 2.60
N PRO A 150 11.51 14.80 2.48
CA PRO A 150 10.98 13.82 3.42
C PRO A 150 11.81 12.52 3.52
N PRO A 151 12.19 11.85 2.42
CA PRO A 151 12.99 10.62 2.53
C PRO A 151 14.40 10.91 3.06
N ILE A 152 15.01 12.04 2.68
CA ILE A 152 16.34 12.46 3.15
C ILE A 152 16.33 12.77 4.65
N VAL A 153 15.32 13.50 5.14
CA VAL A 153 15.18 13.85 6.55
C VAL A 153 15.03 12.59 7.40
N VAL A 154 14.14 11.68 7.00
CA VAL A 154 13.95 10.39 7.69
C VAL A 154 15.24 9.57 7.70
N PHE A 155 15.90 9.46 6.54
CA PHE A 155 17.15 8.73 6.42
C PHE A 155 18.25 9.33 7.30
N SER A 156 18.40 10.65 7.28
CA SER A 156 19.42 11.39 8.03
C SER A 156 19.22 11.26 9.54
N ILE A 157 17.97 11.36 10.02
CA ILE A 157 17.63 11.15 11.43
C ILE A 157 18.01 9.73 11.88
N LEU A 158 17.60 8.72 11.10
CA LEU A 158 17.89 7.32 11.42
C LEU A 158 19.39 7.00 11.35
N PHE A 159 20.08 7.56 10.36
CA PHE A 159 21.53 7.40 10.21
C PHE A 159 22.30 8.04 11.36
N ALA A 160 21.93 9.27 11.75
CA ALA A 160 22.56 9.96 12.88
C ALA A 160 22.32 9.24 14.22
N LYS A 161 21.14 8.65 14.39
CA LYS A 161 20.76 7.95 15.63
C LYS A 161 21.08 6.46 15.62
N ARG A 162 21.66 5.89 14.54
CA ARG A 162 21.92 4.43 14.35
C ARG A 162 22.52 3.71 15.56
N LYS A 163 23.41 4.37 16.32
CA LYS A 163 24.08 3.80 17.50
C LYS A 163 23.24 3.86 18.79
N LYS A 164 22.17 4.66 18.81
CA LYS A 164 21.28 4.93 19.96
C LYS A 164 19.82 4.48 19.73
N LEU A 165 19.57 3.63 18.73
CA LEU A 165 18.21 3.12 18.43
C LEU A 165 17.58 2.30 19.57
N HIS A 166 18.38 1.80 20.52
CA HIS A 166 17.90 1.03 21.67
C HIS A 166 17.56 1.91 22.88
N GLU A 167 17.82 3.21 22.81
CA GLU A 167 17.53 4.15 23.89
C GLU A 167 16.03 4.44 23.98
N ARG A 168 15.47 4.42 25.20
CA ARG A 168 14.02 4.57 25.45
C ARG A 168 13.45 5.86 24.86
N GLN A 169 14.19 6.96 24.94
CA GLN A 169 13.75 8.25 24.39
C GLN A 169 13.68 8.24 22.85
N THR A 170 14.68 7.63 22.19
CA THR A 170 14.71 7.45 20.73
C THR A 170 13.60 6.50 20.26
N GLN A 171 13.29 5.45 21.03
CA GLN A 171 12.21 4.51 20.73
C GLN A 171 10.83 5.14 20.84
N ILE A 172 10.62 6.04 21.79
CA ILE A 172 9.36 6.78 21.90
C ILE A 172 9.21 7.69 20.67
N LEU A 173 10.24 8.49 20.36
CA LEU A 173 10.20 9.51 19.29
C LEU A 173 10.16 8.95 17.87
N TYR A 174 11.05 8.01 17.57
CA TYR A 174 11.30 7.52 16.23
C TYR A 174 10.90 6.06 16.04
N GLY A 175 10.37 5.41 17.08
CA GLY A 175 10.02 3.99 17.04
C GLY A 175 9.06 3.65 15.90
N PHE A 176 8.18 4.57 15.51
CA PHE A 176 7.26 4.32 14.40
C PHE A 176 7.99 4.10 13.06
N LEU A 177 9.16 4.72 12.85
CA LEU A 177 9.90 4.65 11.58
C LEU A 177 10.68 3.35 11.42
N TYR A 178 11.18 2.74 12.51
CA TYR A 178 12.09 1.59 12.40
C TYR A 178 11.60 0.33 13.13
N ARG A 179 10.71 0.42 14.12
CA ARG A 179 10.32 -0.73 14.97
C ARG A 179 9.57 -1.82 14.21
N ARG A 180 8.94 -1.48 13.08
CA ARG A 180 8.28 -2.44 12.17
C ARG A 180 9.31 -3.30 11.40
N TYR A 181 10.52 -2.80 11.22
CA TYR A 181 11.53 -3.37 10.35
C TYR A 181 12.61 -4.12 11.14
N ARG A 182 13.22 -5.12 10.49
CA ARG A 182 14.38 -5.82 11.05
C ARG A 182 15.53 -4.84 11.23
N THR A 183 16.38 -5.07 12.23
CA THR A 183 17.53 -4.20 12.54
C THR A 183 18.48 -3.95 11.36
N LYS A 184 18.61 -4.92 10.44
CA LYS A 184 19.38 -4.77 9.19
C LYS A 184 18.78 -3.73 8.24
N TYR A 185 17.47 -3.55 8.26
CA TYR A 185 16.69 -2.69 7.37
C TYR A 185 16.08 -1.50 8.11
N TYR A 186 16.82 -0.91 9.06
CA TYR A 186 16.31 0.21 9.87
C TYR A 186 15.94 1.45 9.03
N PHE A 187 16.52 1.61 7.84
CA PHE A 187 16.28 2.72 6.90
C PHE A 187 15.16 2.43 5.88
N TRP A 188 14.46 1.30 6.01
CA TRP A 188 13.50 0.86 5.00
C TRP A 188 12.30 1.80 4.83
N GLU A 189 11.96 2.56 5.87
CA GLU A 189 10.91 3.57 5.78
C GLU A 189 11.23 4.63 4.70
N SER A 190 12.48 5.08 4.61
CA SER A 190 12.93 5.97 3.51
C SER A 190 12.86 5.29 2.14
N VAL A 191 13.14 3.99 2.08
CA VAL A 191 13.02 3.21 0.84
C VAL A 191 11.55 3.11 0.41
N GLY A 192 10.63 2.91 1.35
CA GLY A 192 9.19 2.91 1.09
C GLY A 192 8.69 4.24 0.52
N GLN A 193 9.15 5.37 1.06
CA GLN A 193 8.85 6.69 0.47
C GLN A 193 9.41 6.86 -0.95
N LEU A 194 10.62 6.33 -1.21
CA LEU A 194 11.22 6.39 -2.55
C LEU A 194 10.47 5.50 -3.55
N GLN A 195 10.04 4.31 -3.14
CA GLN A 195 9.17 3.44 -3.95
C GLN A 195 7.85 4.14 -4.30
N MET A 196 7.24 4.81 -3.32
CA MET A 196 6.04 5.61 -3.53
C MET A 196 6.29 6.77 -4.49
N LEU A 197 7.41 7.48 -4.36
CA LEU A 197 7.80 8.55 -5.29
C LEU A 197 7.91 8.04 -6.73
N ILE A 198 8.52 6.87 -6.94
CA ILE A 198 8.63 6.26 -8.26
C ILE A 198 7.24 5.93 -8.83
N LEU A 199 6.34 5.35 -8.03
CA LEU A 199 4.97 5.04 -8.48
C LEU A 199 4.18 6.30 -8.85
N VAL A 200 4.26 7.35 -8.02
CA VAL A 200 3.58 8.62 -8.29
C VAL A 200 4.18 9.30 -9.52
N ALA A 201 5.49 9.22 -9.72
CA ALA A 201 6.13 9.73 -10.93
C ALA A 201 5.65 8.98 -12.18
N ILE A 202 5.59 7.65 -12.14
CA ILE A 202 5.04 6.83 -13.23
C ILE A 202 3.59 7.23 -13.52
N ASP A 203 2.76 7.43 -12.48
CA ASP A 203 1.37 7.87 -12.66
C ASP A 203 1.29 9.26 -13.32
N VAL A 204 1.97 10.26 -12.77
CA VAL A 204 1.88 11.66 -13.22
C VAL A 204 2.41 11.83 -14.64
N PHE A 205 3.60 11.30 -14.92
CA PHE A 205 4.18 11.37 -16.27
C PHE A 205 3.49 10.42 -17.25
N GLY A 206 2.94 9.31 -16.76
CA GLY A 206 2.19 8.35 -17.56
C GLY A 206 0.90 8.93 -18.16
N ARG A 207 0.30 9.96 -17.56
CA ARG A 207 -0.88 10.65 -18.13
C ARG A 207 -0.61 11.35 -19.47
N ALA A 208 0.65 11.57 -19.82
CA ALA A 208 1.05 12.08 -21.13
C ALA A 208 1.06 11.00 -22.23
N LEU A 209 1.07 9.72 -21.84
CA LEU A 209 1.07 8.56 -22.72
C LEU A 209 -0.36 8.08 -23.00
N PRO A 210 -0.56 7.22 -24.02
CA PRO A 210 -1.81 6.48 -24.20
C PRO A 210 -2.18 5.66 -22.96
N GLU A 211 -3.47 5.49 -22.72
CA GLU A 211 -4.03 4.94 -21.48
C GLU A 211 -3.53 3.50 -21.22
N TYR A 212 -3.38 2.69 -22.28
CA TYR A 212 -2.87 1.33 -22.16
C TYR A 212 -1.38 1.28 -21.76
N GLN A 213 -0.57 2.22 -22.26
CA GLN A 213 0.86 2.29 -21.92
C GLN A 213 1.05 2.75 -20.48
N GLN A 214 0.27 3.75 -20.03
CA GLN A 214 0.25 4.21 -18.65
C GLN A 214 -0.07 3.06 -17.69
N ALA A 215 -1.14 2.30 -17.96
CA ALA A 215 -1.56 1.18 -17.12
C ALA A 215 -0.48 0.09 -17.02
N LEU A 216 0.15 -0.28 -18.15
CA LEU A 216 1.21 -1.29 -18.18
C LEU A 216 2.46 -0.85 -17.41
N LEU A 217 2.87 0.42 -17.53
CA LEU A 217 3.99 0.97 -16.76
C LEU A 217 3.71 0.95 -15.25
N LEU A 218 2.49 1.28 -14.85
CA LEU A 218 2.09 1.26 -13.45
C LEU A 218 2.08 -0.17 -12.89
N ILE A 219 1.55 -1.15 -13.64
CA ILE A 219 1.59 -2.58 -13.28
C ILE A 219 3.04 -3.07 -13.16
N CYS A 220 3.91 -2.68 -14.10
CA CYS A 220 5.32 -3.02 -14.07
C CYS A 220 6.00 -2.45 -12.80
N GLY A 221 5.77 -1.18 -12.49
CA GLY A 221 6.31 -0.52 -11.29
C GLY A 221 5.85 -1.20 -9.99
N LEU A 222 4.55 -1.50 -9.87
CA LEU A 222 3.99 -2.23 -8.73
C LEU A 222 4.59 -3.63 -8.58
N SER A 223 4.79 -4.33 -9.71
CA SER A 223 5.37 -5.68 -9.72
C SER A 223 6.84 -5.66 -9.27
N VAL A 224 7.65 -4.73 -9.78
CA VAL A 224 9.05 -4.57 -9.36
C VAL A 224 9.15 -4.22 -7.89
N ILE A 225 8.34 -3.29 -7.39
CA ILE A 225 8.32 -2.92 -5.96
C ILE A 225 7.89 -4.11 -5.10
N GLY A 226 6.85 -4.84 -5.51
CA GLY A 226 6.43 -6.06 -4.83
C GLY A 226 7.53 -7.11 -4.76
N MET A 227 8.25 -7.34 -5.86
CA MET A 227 9.41 -8.25 -5.90
C MET A 227 10.52 -7.80 -4.96
N LEU A 228 10.84 -6.49 -4.92
CA LEU A 228 11.86 -5.94 -4.03
C LEU A 228 11.47 -6.10 -2.54
N ASN A 229 10.23 -5.79 -2.19
CA ASN A 229 9.74 -5.92 -0.81
C ASN A 229 9.72 -7.39 -0.36
N MET A 230 9.37 -8.32 -1.26
CA MET A 230 9.41 -9.75 -0.98
C MET A 230 10.82 -10.31 -0.92
N ALA A 231 11.74 -9.87 -1.77
CA ALA A 231 13.13 -10.33 -1.76
C ALA A 231 13.88 -9.87 -0.50
N CYS A 232 13.64 -8.64 -0.06
CA CYS A 232 14.33 -8.08 1.11
C CYS A 232 13.69 -8.51 2.44
N MET A 233 12.40 -8.86 2.46
CA MET A 233 11.61 -9.19 3.67
C MET A 233 11.93 -8.25 4.86
N PRO A 234 11.73 -6.94 4.68
CA PRO A 234 12.23 -5.94 5.62
C PRO A 234 11.44 -5.92 6.94
N VAL A 235 10.17 -6.28 6.89
CA VAL A 235 9.24 -6.28 8.04
C VAL A 235 9.47 -7.49 8.95
N ILE A 236 9.36 -7.29 10.27
CA ILE A 236 9.52 -8.37 11.26
C ILE A 236 8.31 -9.32 11.25
N ALA A 237 7.10 -8.76 11.27
CA ALA A 237 5.86 -9.52 11.36
C ALA A 237 5.47 -10.11 9.99
N ARG A 238 5.42 -11.45 9.89
CA ARG A 238 5.07 -12.15 8.63
C ARG A 238 3.69 -11.78 8.09
N VAL A 239 2.70 -11.63 8.99
CA VAL A 239 1.34 -11.21 8.61
C VAL A 239 1.38 -9.90 7.84
N LEU A 240 2.19 -8.95 8.29
CA LEU A 240 2.29 -7.63 7.70
C LEU A 240 3.00 -7.66 6.33
N THR A 241 3.98 -8.53 6.14
CA THR A 241 4.58 -8.79 4.82
C THR A 241 3.57 -9.41 3.85
N VAL A 242 2.76 -10.36 4.30
CA VAL A 242 1.72 -10.99 3.46
C VAL A 242 0.64 -9.97 3.08
N MET A 243 0.20 -9.14 4.03
CA MET A 243 -0.76 -8.06 3.75
C MET A 243 -0.21 -7.07 2.70
N GLU A 244 1.05 -6.69 2.81
CA GLU A 244 1.70 -5.81 1.85
C GLU A 244 1.71 -6.42 0.44
N PHE A 245 2.09 -7.69 0.32
CA PHE A 245 2.04 -8.42 -0.96
C PHE A 245 0.62 -8.54 -1.52
N LEU A 246 -0.36 -8.90 -0.69
CA LEU A 246 -1.77 -8.99 -1.10
C LEU A 246 -2.31 -7.62 -1.56
N SER A 247 -1.95 -6.54 -0.87
CA SER A 247 -2.37 -5.19 -1.24
C SER A 247 -1.82 -4.77 -2.60
N LEU A 248 -0.53 -5.02 -2.87
CA LEU A 248 0.09 -4.76 -4.17
C LEU A 248 -0.52 -5.65 -5.26
N GLY A 249 -0.80 -6.92 -4.96
CA GLY A 249 -1.47 -7.84 -5.89
C GLY A 249 -2.88 -7.38 -6.26
N VAL A 250 -3.67 -6.92 -5.29
CA VAL A 250 -5.02 -6.38 -5.52
C VAL A 250 -4.99 -5.09 -6.33
N LEU A 251 -4.02 -4.20 -6.07
CA LEU A 251 -3.81 -2.99 -6.87
C LEU A 251 -3.49 -3.33 -8.33
N SER A 252 -2.55 -4.24 -8.57
CA SER A 252 -2.20 -4.69 -9.93
C SER A 252 -3.38 -5.36 -10.65
N LEU A 253 -4.18 -6.16 -9.94
CA LEU A 253 -5.39 -6.77 -10.49
C LEU A 253 -6.44 -5.72 -10.82
N THR A 254 -6.63 -4.72 -9.96
CA THR A 254 -7.57 -3.62 -10.19
C THR A 254 -7.21 -2.82 -11.43
N ILE A 255 -5.93 -2.52 -11.64
CA ILE A 255 -5.46 -1.81 -12.85
C ILE A 255 -5.67 -2.68 -14.10
N THR A 256 -5.32 -3.96 -14.03
CA THR A 256 -5.54 -4.92 -15.13
C THR A 256 -7.02 -5.00 -15.50
N MET A 257 -7.91 -5.05 -14.49
CA MET A 257 -9.35 -5.08 -14.72
C MET A 257 -9.88 -3.74 -15.26
N GLY A 258 -9.30 -2.62 -14.82
CA GLY A 258 -9.57 -1.29 -15.33
C GLY A 258 -9.27 -1.13 -16.82
N LEU A 259 -8.22 -1.81 -17.31
CA LEU A 259 -7.83 -1.76 -18.72
C LEU A 259 -8.92 -2.31 -19.66
N PHE A 260 -9.77 -3.22 -19.21
CA PHE A 260 -10.90 -3.74 -20.01
C PHE A 260 -11.98 -2.67 -20.29
N PHE A 261 -12.00 -1.56 -19.54
CA PHE A 261 -12.90 -0.43 -19.82
C PHE A 261 -12.33 0.57 -20.83
N VAL A 262 -11.03 0.46 -21.18
CA VAL A 262 -10.41 1.34 -22.17
C VAL A 262 -10.87 0.92 -23.56
N LYS A 263 -11.63 1.80 -24.22
CA LYS A 263 -12.11 1.58 -25.58
C LYS A 263 -11.01 1.91 -26.58
N THR A 264 -10.37 0.89 -27.15
CA THR A 264 -9.41 1.08 -28.24
C THR A 264 -10.15 1.49 -29.51
N THR A 265 -9.79 2.63 -30.09
CA THR A 265 -10.30 3.09 -31.39
C THR A 265 -9.88 2.11 -32.49
N GLY A 266 -10.80 1.23 -32.92
CA GLY A 266 -10.64 0.42 -34.13
C GLY A 266 -11.01 -1.06 -34.00
N GLU A 267 -11.00 -1.63 -32.80
CA GLU A 267 -11.44 -3.01 -32.59
C GLU A 267 -12.44 -3.06 -31.43
N THR A 268 -13.64 -3.58 -31.72
CA THR A 268 -14.62 -3.93 -30.70
C THR A 268 -14.15 -5.17 -29.93
N LEU A 269 -13.11 -5.01 -29.12
CA LEU A 269 -12.92 -5.78 -27.88
C LEU A 269 -13.86 -5.26 -26.78
N GLY A 270 -14.99 -4.65 -27.19
CA GLY A 270 -16.09 -4.30 -26.32
C GLY A 270 -16.71 -5.59 -25.80
N ILE A 271 -16.33 -5.93 -24.58
CA ILE A 271 -17.04 -6.90 -23.76
C ILE A 271 -18.53 -6.51 -23.79
N SER A 272 -19.43 -7.49 -23.86
CA SER A 272 -20.87 -7.25 -23.72
C SER A 272 -21.15 -6.31 -22.54
N ALA A 273 -22.11 -5.39 -22.67
CA ALA A 273 -22.48 -4.47 -21.57
C ALA A 273 -22.73 -5.20 -20.23
N GLY A 274 -23.21 -6.45 -20.29
CA GLY A 274 -23.38 -7.30 -19.11
C GLY A 274 -22.05 -7.74 -18.47
N ALA A 275 -21.00 -7.97 -19.25
CA ALA A 275 -19.70 -8.34 -18.70
C ALA A 275 -18.84 -7.11 -18.30
N GLU A 276 -19.05 -5.92 -18.88
CA GLU A 276 -18.51 -4.67 -18.34
C GLU A 276 -19.03 -4.40 -16.91
N THR A 277 -20.34 -4.53 -16.69
CA THR A 277 -20.94 -4.37 -15.35
C THR A 277 -20.48 -5.46 -14.38
N ALA A 278 -20.35 -6.71 -14.83
CA ALA A 278 -19.82 -7.79 -13.99
C ALA A 278 -18.37 -7.54 -13.53
N VAL A 279 -17.49 -7.10 -14.44
CA VAL A 279 -16.10 -6.75 -14.10
C VAL A 279 -16.07 -5.61 -13.08
N GLY A 280 -16.91 -4.57 -13.25
CA GLY A 280 -17.03 -3.48 -12.29
C GLY A 280 -17.44 -3.95 -10.89
N ILE A 281 -18.43 -4.85 -10.79
CA ILE A 281 -18.86 -5.45 -9.51
C ILE A 281 -17.73 -6.25 -8.88
N ILE A 282 -17.01 -7.06 -9.67
CA ILE A 282 -15.87 -7.86 -9.19
C ILE A 282 -14.78 -6.95 -8.60
N ILE A 283 -14.42 -5.86 -9.28
CA ILE A 283 -13.43 -4.89 -8.80
C ILE A 283 -13.86 -4.32 -7.44
N LEU A 284 -15.13 -3.91 -7.30
CA LEU A 284 -15.65 -3.36 -6.06
C LEU A 284 -15.59 -4.40 -4.93
N LEU A 285 -16.03 -5.62 -5.18
CA LEU A 285 -15.99 -6.70 -4.18
C LEU A 285 -14.56 -7.00 -3.71
N ILE A 286 -13.60 -7.10 -4.63
CA ILE A 286 -12.19 -7.37 -4.30
C ILE A 286 -11.63 -6.24 -3.42
N ASN A 287 -11.84 -4.98 -3.80
CA ASN A 287 -11.32 -3.84 -3.04
C ASN A 287 -11.99 -3.69 -1.67
N VAL A 288 -13.30 -3.92 -1.58
CA VAL A 288 -14.04 -3.90 -0.30
C VAL A 288 -13.59 -5.04 0.61
N GLN A 289 -13.44 -6.25 0.08
CA GLN A 289 -13.00 -7.41 0.84
C GLN A 289 -11.58 -7.23 1.37
N MET A 290 -10.68 -6.69 0.56
CA MET A 290 -9.31 -6.39 0.98
C MET A 290 -9.29 -5.33 2.09
N ARG A 291 -10.08 -4.26 1.94
CA ARG A 291 -10.23 -3.23 2.99
C ARG A 291 -10.85 -3.76 4.28
N LEU A 292 -11.72 -4.78 4.21
CA LEU A 292 -12.30 -5.42 5.40
C LEU A 292 -11.33 -6.38 6.10
N LEU A 293 -10.36 -6.93 5.35
CA LEU A 293 -9.33 -7.82 5.88
C LEU A 293 -8.17 -7.07 6.55
N LEU A 294 -7.91 -5.82 6.15
CA LEU A 294 -6.92 -4.91 6.76
C LEU A 294 -7.41 -4.28 8.07
#